data_AF-A0A7C7LBL6-F1
#
_entry.id   AF-A0A7C7LBL6-F1
#
_cell.length_a   1.000
_cell.length_b   1.000
_cell.length_c   1.000
_cell.angle_alpha   90.00
_cell.angle_beta   90.00
_cell.angle_gamma   90.00
#
_symmetry.space_group_name_H-M   'P 1'
#
loop_
_entity.id
_entity.type
_entity.pdbx_description
1 polymer ?
#
loop_
_entity_poly.entity_id
_entity_poly.type
_entity_poly.pdbx_seq_one_letter_code
_entity_poly.pdbx_strand_id
1 'polypeptide(L)'
;MKDEKKRSFYISAKENIEILFGPIASCEDLIKLYTSRYEENKENIDWLKRSTALMAKKSCTNDPLFVTLAETLNRLQPSAESAYNISKMLIDKGQHNKAATYLKEAIDLQEDEEKKAGYYMTLANHAFKNLGQKTQARTYAQKAINTKPSWGEPYLAIGDYYAASSKECGTNDFEKAAVYWVSVDKYKKAKAIDPSCADVANKKIATWSKYFPNQKDAFFYGFNDGKPYSVGCWINETTTVRVQ
;
A
#
# COMPACT_ATOMS: atom_id res chain seq x y z
N MET A 1 31.13 -13.47 41.99
CA MET A 1 31.81 -12.16 41.82
C MET A 1 32.96 -12.14 40.79
N LYS A 2 34.07 -12.90 40.93
CA LYS A 2 35.18 -12.85 39.92
C LYS A 2 34.79 -13.40 38.55
N ASP A 3 34.06 -14.51 38.49
CA ASP A 3 33.63 -15.12 37.22
C ASP A 3 32.49 -14.34 36.54
N GLU A 4 31.68 -13.64 37.33
CA GLU A 4 30.60 -12.79 36.85
C GLU A 4 31.13 -11.53 36.16
N LYS A 5 32.19 -10.91 36.73
CA LYS A 5 32.92 -9.81 36.07
C LYS A 5 33.62 -10.27 34.79
N LYS A 6 34.23 -11.47 34.78
CA LYS A 6 34.81 -12.05 33.56
C LYS A 6 33.74 -12.30 32.48
N ARG A 7 32.60 -12.89 32.86
CA ARG A 7 31.48 -13.14 31.96
C ARG A 7 30.95 -11.84 31.34
N SER A 8 30.75 -10.81 32.16
CA SER A 8 30.35 -9.48 31.69
C SER A 8 31.36 -8.90 30.70
N PHE A 9 32.66 -9.00 30.99
CA PHE A 9 33.72 -8.56 30.07
C PHE A 9 33.69 -9.29 28.73
N TYR A 10 33.54 -10.62 28.72
CA TYR A 10 33.44 -11.40 27.48
C TYR A 10 32.18 -11.07 26.67
N ILE A 11 31.05 -10.79 27.32
CA ILE A 11 29.82 -10.35 26.65
C ILE A 11 30.06 -8.99 25.96
N SER A 12 30.61 -8.01 26.67
CA SER A 12 30.91 -6.69 26.08
C SER A 12 31.94 -6.77 24.96
N ALA A 13 32.97 -7.61 25.09
CA ALA A 13 33.94 -7.84 24.02
C ALA A 13 33.29 -8.47 22.78
N LYS A 14 32.41 -9.47 22.98
CA LYS A 14 31.62 -10.13 21.93
C LYS A 14 30.72 -9.13 21.20
N GLU A 15 30.06 -8.22 21.91
CA GLU A 15 29.22 -7.16 21.33
C GLU A 15 30.05 -6.13 20.55
N ASN A 16 31.17 -5.69 21.10
CA ASN A 16 32.04 -4.70 20.45
C ASN A 16 32.63 -5.23 19.13
N ILE A 17 33.03 -6.51 19.09
CA ILE A 17 33.50 -7.14 17.85
C ILE A 17 32.41 -7.11 16.77
N GLU A 18 31.15 -7.39 17.12
CA GLU A 18 30.04 -7.32 16.16
C GLU A 18 29.79 -5.90 15.65
N ILE A 19 29.83 -4.91 16.54
CA ILE A 19 29.63 -3.50 16.17
C ILE A 19 30.72 -3.03 15.20
N LEU A 20 31.96 -3.48 15.39
CA LEU A 20 33.09 -3.15 14.51
C LEU A 20 33.07 -3.97 13.20
N PHE A 21 32.69 -5.24 13.26
CA PHE A 21 32.65 -6.14 12.10
C PHE A 21 31.47 -5.86 11.16
N GLY A 22 30.29 -5.56 11.71
CA GLY A 22 29.07 -5.40 10.93
C GLY A 22 29.17 -4.41 9.76
N PRO A 23 29.74 -3.21 9.94
CA PRO A 23 29.89 -2.23 8.87
C PRO A 23 30.79 -2.66 7.70
N ILE A 24 31.71 -3.61 7.90
CA ILE A 24 32.62 -4.11 6.85
C ILE A 24 32.19 -5.48 6.31
N ALA A 25 31.28 -6.18 6.98
CA ALA A 25 30.79 -7.49 6.60
C ALA A 25 29.99 -7.50 5.29
N SER A 26 30.07 -8.61 4.55
CA SER A 26 29.20 -8.90 3.42
C SER A 26 27.78 -9.29 3.87
N CYS A 27 26.80 -9.29 2.96
CA CYS A 27 25.47 -9.78 3.31
C CYS A 27 25.48 -11.24 3.78
N GLU A 28 26.29 -12.09 3.14
CA GLU A 28 26.41 -13.50 3.53
C GLU A 28 26.95 -13.65 4.96
N ASP A 29 27.97 -12.86 5.32
CA ASP A 29 28.55 -12.87 6.67
C ASP A 29 27.55 -12.36 7.71
N LEU A 30 26.81 -11.28 7.40
CA LEU A 30 25.78 -10.73 8.27
C LEU A 30 24.65 -11.74 8.50
N ILE A 31 24.19 -12.42 7.44
CA ILE A 31 23.14 -13.43 7.54
C ILE A 31 23.62 -14.60 8.42
N LYS A 32 24.83 -15.13 8.19
CA LYS A 32 25.39 -16.21 9.03
C LYS A 32 25.52 -15.79 10.49
N LEU A 33 26.09 -14.61 10.73
CA LEU A 33 26.28 -14.06 12.08
C LEU A 33 24.95 -13.93 12.82
N TYR A 34 23.98 -13.22 12.23
CA TYR A 34 22.72 -12.93 12.89
C TYR A 34 21.80 -14.13 12.98
N THR A 35 21.85 -15.08 12.04
CA THR A 35 21.13 -16.36 12.15
C THR A 35 21.63 -17.14 13.36
N SER A 36 22.96 -17.29 13.51
CA SER A 36 23.55 -18.06 14.62
C SER A 36 23.27 -17.47 16.00
N ARG A 37 22.97 -16.17 16.07
CA ARG A 37 22.78 -15.44 17.32
C ARG A 37 21.34 -15.05 17.60
N TYR A 38 20.44 -15.34 16.68
CA TYR A 38 19.04 -14.93 16.79
C TYR A 38 18.39 -15.49 18.06
N GLU A 39 18.49 -16.80 18.32
CA GLU A 39 17.82 -17.42 19.48
C GLU A 39 18.26 -16.82 20.82
N GLU A 40 19.55 -16.48 20.97
CA GLU A 40 20.10 -15.86 22.18
C GLU A 40 19.65 -14.39 22.35
N ASN A 41 19.32 -13.70 21.24
CA ASN A 41 19.09 -12.25 21.22
C ASN A 41 17.66 -11.84 20.80
N LYS A 42 16.75 -12.80 20.54
CA LYS A 42 15.40 -12.51 20.03
C LYS A 42 14.52 -11.70 20.98
N GLU A 43 14.91 -11.55 22.24
CA GLU A 43 14.24 -10.69 23.23
C GLU A 43 15.07 -9.41 23.54
N ASN A 44 16.24 -9.23 22.92
CA ASN A 44 17.09 -8.06 23.07
C ASN A 44 16.74 -7.02 21.99
N ILE A 45 15.88 -6.05 22.37
CA ILE A 45 15.39 -4.99 21.48
C ILE A 45 16.53 -4.19 20.83
N ASP A 46 17.59 -3.88 21.57
CA ASP A 46 18.70 -3.07 21.03
C ASP A 46 19.52 -3.87 20.01
N TRP A 47 19.73 -5.16 20.25
CA TRP A 47 20.37 -6.03 19.27
C TRP A 47 19.53 -6.15 17.99
N LEU A 48 18.21 -6.34 18.13
CA LEU A 48 17.27 -6.40 17.00
C LEU A 48 17.26 -5.09 16.19
N LYS A 49 17.26 -3.93 16.86
CA LYS A 49 17.36 -2.61 16.20
C LYS A 49 18.66 -2.48 15.42
N ARG A 50 19.80 -2.81 16.04
CA ARG A 50 21.10 -2.70 15.36
C ARG A 50 21.22 -3.67 14.19
N SER A 51 20.79 -4.92 14.34
CA SER A 51 20.88 -5.93 13.28
C SER A 51 19.97 -5.60 12.10
N THR A 52 18.71 -5.26 12.35
CA THR A 52 17.78 -4.83 11.28
C THR A 52 18.28 -3.56 10.57
N ALA A 53 18.69 -2.52 11.30
CA ALA A 53 19.20 -1.29 10.71
C ALA A 53 20.45 -1.53 9.85
N LEU A 54 21.37 -2.38 10.30
CA LEU A 54 22.57 -2.69 9.54
C LEU A 54 22.26 -3.50 8.27
N MET A 55 21.42 -4.53 8.38
CA MET A 55 21.00 -5.33 7.22
C MET A 55 20.28 -4.46 6.18
N ALA A 56 19.41 -3.54 6.62
CA ALA A 56 18.76 -2.58 5.73
C ALA A 56 19.76 -1.63 5.06
N LYS A 57 20.69 -1.05 5.83
CA LYS A 57 21.76 -0.15 5.33
C LYS A 57 22.65 -0.84 4.28
N LYS A 58 22.84 -2.15 4.40
CA LYS A 58 23.62 -2.97 3.47
C LYS A 58 22.79 -3.57 2.33
N SER A 59 21.50 -3.23 2.26
CA SER A 59 20.55 -3.79 1.30
C SER A 59 20.44 -5.33 1.37
N CYS A 60 20.73 -5.92 2.52
CA CYS A 60 20.61 -7.36 2.79
C CYS A 60 19.19 -7.73 3.23
N THR A 61 18.17 -7.18 2.59
CA THR A 61 16.76 -7.28 3.03
C THR A 61 16.01 -8.43 2.36
N ASN A 62 16.57 -9.02 1.31
CA ASN A 62 15.94 -10.10 0.54
C ASN A 62 15.91 -11.43 1.31
N ASP A 63 16.85 -11.65 2.24
CA ASP A 63 16.92 -12.87 3.04
C ASP A 63 15.72 -13.00 4.03
N PRO A 64 15.19 -14.22 4.28
CA PRO A 64 14.13 -14.43 5.26
C PRO A 64 14.48 -13.97 6.68
N LEU A 65 15.76 -14.01 7.08
CA LEU A 65 16.22 -13.56 8.39
C LEU A 65 15.84 -12.11 8.65
N PHE A 66 15.96 -11.24 7.64
CA PHE A 66 15.61 -9.82 7.80
C PHE A 66 14.13 -9.65 8.16
N VAL A 67 13.24 -10.46 7.57
CA VAL A 67 11.82 -10.47 7.92
C VAL A 67 11.65 -10.93 9.36
N THR A 68 12.25 -12.04 9.73
CA THR A 68 12.17 -12.59 11.09
C THR A 68 12.62 -11.58 12.15
N LEU A 69 13.74 -10.88 11.92
CA LEU A 69 14.26 -9.87 12.84
C LEU A 69 13.32 -8.67 12.96
N ALA A 70 12.82 -8.16 11.83
CA ALA A 70 11.91 -7.02 11.81
C ALA A 70 10.57 -7.35 12.49
N GLU A 71 9.98 -8.52 12.22
CA GLU A 71 8.74 -8.98 12.84
C GLU A 71 8.90 -9.20 14.35
N THR A 72 10.05 -9.75 14.77
CA THR A 72 10.36 -9.93 16.19
C THR A 72 10.51 -8.59 16.88
N LEU A 73 11.24 -7.65 16.28
CA LEU A 73 11.35 -6.30 16.81
C LEU A 73 9.98 -5.63 16.93
N ASN A 74 9.14 -5.74 15.91
CA ASN A 74 7.79 -5.17 15.92
C ASN A 74 6.89 -5.83 16.97
N ARG A 75 7.02 -7.14 17.20
CA ARG A 75 6.28 -7.83 18.27
C ARG A 75 6.65 -7.30 19.66
N LEU A 76 7.93 -7.00 19.89
CA LEU A 76 8.41 -6.52 21.19
C LEU A 76 8.19 -5.03 21.40
N GLN A 77 8.28 -4.25 20.32
CA GLN A 77 8.06 -2.82 20.33
C GLN A 77 7.24 -2.41 19.09
N PRO A 78 5.91 -2.64 19.12
CA PRO A 78 5.04 -2.30 18.01
C PRO A 78 5.07 -0.80 17.76
N SER A 79 5.12 -0.42 16.49
CA SER A 79 4.91 0.97 16.08
C SER A 79 4.34 1.02 14.68
N ALA A 80 3.57 2.08 14.40
CA ALA A 80 2.97 2.29 13.10
C ALA A 80 3.99 2.28 11.96
N GLU A 81 5.15 2.92 12.17
CA GLU A 81 6.22 2.98 11.19
C GLU A 81 6.89 1.61 10.97
N SER A 82 7.15 0.85 12.04
CA SER A 82 7.72 -0.48 11.95
C SER A 82 6.79 -1.44 11.19
N ALA A 83 5.50 -1.49 11.55
CA ALA A 83 4.51 -2.31 10.87
C ALA A 83 4.36 -1.90 9.39
N TYR A 84 4.36 -0.60 9.09
CA TYR A 84 4.30 -0.12 7.71
C TYR A 84 5.54 -0.54 6.90
N ASN A 85 6.74 -0.41 7.46
CA ASN A 85 7.98 -0.81 6.79
C ASN A 85 8.03 -2.34 6.55
N ILE A 86 7.58 -3.14 7.53
CA ILE A 86 7.45 -4.58 7.36
C ILE A 86 6.47 -4.90 6.23
N SER A 87 5.33 -4.21 6.19
CA SER A 87 4.35 -4.42 5.14
C SER A 87 4.91 -4.15 3.74
N LYS A 88 5.67 -3.07 3.54
CA LYS A 88 6.29 -2.73 2.25
C LYS A 88 7.26 -3.81 1.80
N MET A 89 8.13 -4.25 2.70
CA MET A 89 9.04 -5.37 2.43
C MET A 89 8.29 -6.65 2.05
N LEU A 90 7.19 -6.97 2.75
CA LEU A 90 6.39 -8.16 2.44
C LEU A 90 5.67 -8.04 1.08
N ILE A 91 5.26 -6.83 0.67
CA ILE A 91 4.74 -6.57 -0.68
C ILE A 91 5.78 -6.90 -1.73
N ASP A 92 7.01 -6.38 -1.56
CA ASP A 92 8.12 -6.59 -2.50
C ASP A 92 8.50 -8.08 -2.60
N LYS A 93 8.32 -8.85 -1.52
CA LYS A 93 8.54 -10.30 -1.47
C LYS A 93 7.33 -11.15 -1.93
N GLY A 94 6.24 -10.53 -2.39
CA GLY A 94 5.04 -11.26 -2.83
C GLY A 94 4.19 -11.85 -1.70
N GLN A 95 4.50 -11.55 -0.43
CA GLN A 95 3.77 -12.05 0.74
C GLN A 95 2.53 -11.19 1.02
N HIS A 96 1.62 -11.11 0.06
CA HIS A 96 0.58 -10.09 0.01
C HIS A 96 -0.44 -10.14 1.17
N ASN A 97 -0.85 -11.34 1.62
CA ASN A 97 -1.79 -11.47 2.73
C ASN A 97 -1.15 -11.00 4.05
N LYS A 98 0.11 -11.38 4.29
CA LYS A 98 0.85 -10.98 5.49
C LYS A 98 1.12 -9.47 5.49
N ALA A 99 1.47 -8.91 4.34
CA ALA A 99 1.63 -7.47 4.16
C ALA A 99 0.34 -6.71 4.52
N ALA A 100 -0.82 -7.20 4.11
CA ALA A 100 -2.10 -6.56 4.44
C ALA A 100 -2.40 -6.57 5.95
N THR A 101 -1.97 -7.59 6.68
CA THR A 101 -2.07 -7.64 8.15
C THR A 101 -1.23 -6.54 8.79
N TYR A 102 0.05 -6.41 8.42
CA TYR A 102 0.91 -5.35 8.94
C TYR A 102 0.48 -3.94 8.51
N LEU A 103 -0.10 -3.77 7.33
CA LEU A 103 -0.70 -2.49 6.93
C LEU A 103 -1.86 -2.10 7.85
N LYS A 104 -2.71 -3.06 8.23
CA LYS A 104 -3.82 -2.80 9.16
C LYS A 104 -3.30 -2.45 10.55
N GLU A 105 -2.31 -3.19 11.05
CA GLU A 105 -1.64 -2.86 12.31
C GLU A 105 -1.02 -1.46 12.28
N ALA A 106 -0.36 -1.09 11.18
CA ALA A 106 0.21 0.24 11.00
C ALA A 106 -0.86 1.34 11.06
N ILE A 107 -2.03 1.09 10.48
CA ILE A 107 -3.17 2.02 10.52
C ILE A 107 -3.73 2.13 11.94
N ASP A 108 -3.88 1.01 12.64
CA ASP A 108 -4.45 0.97 13.99
C ASP A 108 -3.53 1.68 15.01
N LEU A 109 -2.21 1.60 14.83
CA LEU A 109 -1.21 2.24 15.70
C LEU A 109 -0.91 3.70 15.31
N GLN A 110 -1.35 4.17 14.13
CA GLN A 110 -1.01 5.51 13.66
C GLN A 110 -1.93 6.57 14.26
N GLU A 111 -1.36 7.53 14.98
CA GLU A 111 -2.09 8.67 15.54
C GLU A 111 -2.08 9.89 14.59
N ASP A 112 -1.05 10.02 13.76
CA ASP A 112 -0.97 11.09 12.76
C ASP A 112 -1.91 10.79 11.59
N GLU A 113 -2.97 11.59 11.47
CA GLU A 113 -4.02 11.39 10.47
C GLU A 113 -3.50 11.48 9.03
N GLU A 114 -2.48 12.29 8.76
CA GLU A 114 -1.88 12.39 7.43
C GLU A 114 -1.15 11.10 7.03
N LYS A 115 -0.33 10.55 7.93
CA LYS A 115 0.31 9.24 7.73
C LYS A 115 -0.73 8.12 7.67
N LYS A 116 -1.75 8.15 8.53
CA LYS A 116 -2.82 7.15 8.56
C LYS A 116 -3.58 7.12 7.22
N ALA A 117 -3.88 8.28 6.65
CA ALA A 117 -4.47 8.37 5.32
C ALA A 117 -3.55 7.74 4.26
N GLY A 118 -2.24 8.02 4.33
CA GLY A 118 -1.22 7.39 3.48
C GLY A 118 -1.19 5.86 3.59
N TYR A 119 -1.35 5.32 4.79
CA TYR A 119 -1.39 3.87 5.01
C TYR A 119 -2.69 3.25 4.47
N TYR A 120 -3.84 3.91 4.65
CA TYR A 120 -5.09 3.49 4.01
C TYR A 120 -4.96 3.46 2.49
N MET A 121 -4.31 4.44 1.88
CA MET A 121 -4.07 4.46 0.44
C MET A 121 -3.12 3.36 -0.03
N THR A 122 -2.08 3.08 0.75
CA THR A 122 -1.19 1.95 0.46
C THR A 122 -1.97 0.63 0.49
N LEU A 123 -2.82 0.43 1.52
CA LEU A 123 -3.67 -0.75 1.65
C LEU A 123 -4.73 -0.84 0.55
N ALA A 124 -5.33 0.28 0.14
CA ALA A 124 -6.27 0.34 -0.98
C ALA A 124 -5.63 -0.16 -2.28
N ASN A 125 -4.48 0.41 -2.62
CA ASN A 125 -3.74 0.05 -3.82
C ASN A 125 -3.25 -1.41 -3.78
N HIS A 126 -2.79 -1.87 -2.63
CA HIS A 126 -2.39 -3.26 -2.43
C HIS A 126 -3.56 -4.24 -2.59
N ALA A 127 -4.70 -3.92 -1.97
CA ALA A 127 -5.92 -4.72 -2.08
C ALA A 127 -6.40 -4.83 -3.54
N PHE A 128 -6.31 -3.74 -4.31
CA PHE A 128 -6.70 -3.75 -5.72
C PHE A 128 -5.72 -4.55 -6.59
N LYS A 129 -4.43 -4.19 -6.55
CA LYS A 129 -3.43 -4.67 -7.50
C LYS A 129 -2.95 -6.08 -7.20
N ASN A 130 -2.77 -6.42 -5.92
CA ASN A 130 -2.07 -7.64 -5.50
C ASN A 130 -3.03 -8.70 -4.92
N LEU A 131 -4.16 -8.28 -4.34
CA LEU A 131 -5.13 -9.21 -3.74
C LEU A 131 -6.41 -9.39 -4.60
N GLY A 132 -6.62 -8.56 -5.62
CA GLY A 132 -7.84 -8.60 -6.44
C GLY A 132 -9.13 -8.22 -5.69
N GLN A 133 -9.01 -7.63 -4.49
CA GLN A 133 -10.13 -7.32 -3.61
C GLN A 133 -10.73 -5.94 -3.93
N LYS A 134 -11.39 -5.82 -5.09
CA LYS A 134 -11.84 -4.53 -5.66
C LYS A 134 -12.74 -3.71 -4.73
N THR A 135 -13.77 -4.35 -4.16
CA THR A 135 -14.69 -3.67 -3.23
C THR A 135 -13.96 -3.17 -1.98
N GLN A 136 -13.06 -3.98 -1.41
CA GLN A 136 -12.28 -3.59 -0.23
C GLN A 136 -11.29 -2.47 -0.57
N ALA A 137 -10.65 -2.50 -1.73
CA ALA A 137 -9.77 -1.44 -2.18
C ALA A 137 -10.50 -0.08 -2.21
N ARG A 138 -11.71 -0.03 -2.76
CA ARG A 138 -12.55 1.18 -2.71
C ARG A 138 -12.87 1.58 -1.27
N THR A 139 -13.24 0.64 -0.40
CA THR A 139 -13.52 0.92 1.02
C THR A 139 -12.31 1.56 1.70
N TYR A 140 -11.09 1.03 1.49
CA TYR A 140 -9.88 1.61 2.07
C TYR A 140 -9.55 2.99 1.49
N ALA A 141 -9.71 3.20 0.17
CA ALA A 141 -9.56 4.52 -0.42
C ALA A 141 -10.59 5.53 0.15
N GLN A 142 -11.83 5.09 0.40
CA GLN A 142 -12.83 5.93 1.06
C GLN A 142 -12.47 6.25 2.51
N LYS A 143 -11.86 5.31 3.24
CA LYS A 143 -11.30 5.60 4.57
C LYS A 143 -10.20 6.65 4.49
N ALA A 144 -9.31 6.57 3.50
CA ALA A 144 -8.30 7.62 3.28
C ALA A 144 -8.93 8.99 3.00
N ILE A 145 -9.99 9.05 2.18
CA ILE A 145 -10.76 10.29 1.93
C ILE A 145 -11.31 10.84 3.24
N ASN A 146 -11.93 9.99 4.07
CA ASN A 146 -12.53 10.43 5.33
C ASN A 146 -11.46 10.92 6.33
N THR A 147 -10.26 10.33 6.29
CA THR A 147 -9.11 10.68 7.14
C THR A 147 -8.46 12.00 6.70
N LYS A 148 -8.33 12.21 5.37
CA LYS A 148 -7.78 13.44 4.77
C LYS A 148 -8.70 13.96 3.65
N PRO A 149 -9.77 14.73 3.99
CA PRO A 149 -10.81 15.12 3.03
C PRO A 149 -10.34 16.04 1.90
N SER A 150 -9.22 16.75 2.07
CA SER A 150 -8.63 17.64 1.06
C SER A 150 -7.70 16.92 0.08
N TRP A 151 -7.58 15.59 0.16
CA TRP A 151 -6.64 14.83 -0.66
C TRP A 151 -7.31 14.22 -1.89
N GLY A 152 -6.80 14.57 -3.08
CA GLY A 152 -7.39 14.13 -4.35
C GLY A 152 -6.97 12.73 -4.79
N GLU A 153 -5.81 12.24 -4.34
CA GLU A 153 -5.24 10.97 -4.79
C GLU A 153 -6.16 9.74 -4.58
N PRO A 154 -6.87 9.59 -3.45
CA PRO A 154 -7.83 8.51 -3.29
C PRO A 154 -8.93 8.49 -4.35
N TYR A 155 -9.42 9.66 -4.78
CA TYR A 155 -10.40 9.75 -5.86
C TYR A 155 -9.79 9.34 -7.20
N LEU A 156 -8.53 9.73 -7.47
CA LEU A 156 -7.81 9.26 -8.65
C LEU A 156 -7.69 7.73 -8.65
N ALA A 157 -7.32 7.14 -7.52
CA ALA A 157 -7.20 5.69 -7.39
C ALA A 157 -8.54 4.97 -7.60
N ILE A 158 -9.64 5.45 -7.01
CA ILE A 158 -10.97 4.86 -7.24
C ILE A 158 -11.34 4.93 -8.74
N GLY A 159 -11.08 6.07 -9.39
CA GLY A 159 -11.30 6.21 -10.83
C GLY A 159 -10.50 5.20 -11.65
N ASP A 160 -9.24 4.96 -11.28
CA ASP A 160 -8.36 3.97 -11.90
C ASP A 160 -8.86 2.55 -11.66
N TYR A 161 -9.34 2.23 -10.46
CA TYR A 161 -9.91 0.92 -10.14
C TYR A 161 -11.14 0.62 -11.02
N TYR A 162 -11.98 1.63 -11.23
CA TYR A 162 -13.16 1.55 -12.10
C TYR A 162 -12.74 1.36 -13.56
N ALA A 163 -11.81 2.19 -14.07
CA ALA A 163 -11.38 2.13 -15.46
C ALA A 163 -10.73 0.80 -15.81
N ALA A 164 -9.92 0.25 -14.90
CA ALA A 164 -9.31 -1.07 -15.04
C ALA A 164 -10.34 -2.21 -15.04
N SER A 165 -11.55 -1.99 -14.53
CA SER A 165 -12.62 -2.99 -14.49
C SER A 165 -13.59 -2.91 -15.67
N SER A 166 -13.38 -2.02 -16.65
CA SER A 166 -14.29 -1.85 -17.80
C SER A 166 -14.49 -3.14 -18.60
N LYS A 167 -13.48 -4.01 -18.69
CA LYS A 167 -13.59 -5.29 -19.41
C LYS A 167 -14.43 -6.33 -18.66
N GLU A 168 -14.51 -6.22 -17.34
CA GLU A 168 -15.21 -7.16 -16.47
C GLU A 168 -16.60 -6.66 -16.05
N CYS A 169 -16.85 -5.36 -16.18
CA CYS A 169 -18.12 -4.71 -15.83
C CYS A 169 -18.87 -4.28 -17.08
N GLY A 170 -20.00 -4.94 -17.34
CA GLY A 170 -20.88 -4.67 -18.48
C GLY A 170 -21.01 -5.87 -19.42
N THR A 171 -22.21 -6.06 -19.96
CA THR A 171 -22.58 -7.17 -20.84
C THR A 171 -22.47 -6.82 -22.32
N ASN A 172 -22.49 -5.52 -22.65
CA ASN A 172 -22.39 -4.99 -24.00
C ASN A 172 -21.43 -3.78 -24.03
N ASP A 173 -21.11 -3.30 -25.24
CA ASP A 173 -20.12 -2.23 -25.43
C ASP A 173 -20.55 -0.90 -24.79
N PHE A 174 -21.85 -0.61 -24.75
CA PHE A 174 -22.38 0.58 -24.10
C PHE A 174 -22.20 0.52 -22.58
N GLU A 175 -22.53 -0.61 -21.93
CA GLU A 175 -22.34 -0.79 -20.49
C GLU A 175 -20.86 -0.73 -20.09
N LYS A 176 -19.97 -1.31 -20.91
CA LYS A 176 -18.52 -1.22 -20.70
C LYS A 176 -18.02 0.21 -20.87
N ALA A 177 -18.55 0.95 -21.84
CA ALA A 177 -18.25 2.38 -22.02
C ALA A 177 -18.76 3.22 -20.83
N ALA A 178 -19.90 2.86 -20.25
CA ALA A 178 -20.48 3.56 -19.10
C ALA A 178 -19.59 3.49 -17.84
N VAL A 179 -18.75 2.47 -17.71
CA VAL A 179 -17.73 2.40 -16.65
C VAL A 179 -16.77 3.61 -16.71
N TYR A 180 -16.45 4.10 -17.90
CA TYR A 180 -15.58 5.27 -18.05
C TYR A 180 -16.26 6.57 -17.58
N TRP A 181 -17.60 6.66 -17.57
CA TRP A 181 -18.30 7.82 -17.00
C TRP A 181 -18.01 7.97 -15.52
N VAL A 182 -18.22 6.90 -14.75
CA VAL A 182 -17.98 6.90 -13.29
C VAL A 182 -16.49 7.05 -12.97
N SER A 183 -15.58 6.50 -13.79
CA SER A 183 -14.14 6.79 -13.67
C SER A 183 -13.86 8.29 -13.82
N VAL A 184 -14.39 8.91 -14.88
CA VAL A 184 -14.22 10.34 -15.15
C VAL A 184 -14.82 11.20 -14.05
N ASP A 185 -15.92 10.78 -13.43
CA ASP A 185 -16.51 11.51 -12.31
C ASP A 185 -15.60 11.52 -11.09
N LYS A 186 -14.92 10.41 -10.78
CA LYS A 186 -13.94 10.38 -9.70
C LYS A 186 -12.74 11.28 -10.02
N TYR A 187 -12.24 11.31 -11.24
CA TYR A 187 -11.15 12.24 -11.62
C TYR A 187 -11.58 13.71 -11.55
N LYS A 188 -12.79 14.04 -12.00
CA LYS A 188 -13.37 15.39 -11.86
C LYS A 188 -13.48 15.78 -10.40
N LYS A 189 -13.92 14.86 -9.53
CA LYS A 189 -14.00 15.08 -8.08
C LYS A 189 -12.61 15.29 -7.48
N ALA A 190 -11.62 14.49 -7.88
CA ALA A 190 -10.24 14.61 -7.41
C ALA A 190 -9.69 16.04 -7.60
N LYS A 191 -9.73 16.57 -8.82
CA LYS A 191 -9.21 17.92 -9.11
C LYS A 191 -10.03 19.05 -8.50
N ALA A 192 -11.32 18.82 -8.23
CA ALA A 192 -12.17 19.80 -7.57
C ALA A 192 -11.88 19.90 -6.07
N ILE A 193 -11.49 18.79 -5.44
CA ILE A 193 -11.10 18.73 -4.03
C ILE A 193 -9.65 19.17 -3.83
N ASP A 194 -8.76 18.73 -4.72
CA ASP A 194 -7.32 18.93 -4.62
C ASP A 194 -6.76 19.42 -5.97
N PRO A 195 -6.60 20.74 -6.13
CA PRO A 195 -6.06 21.32 -7.36
C PRO A 195 -4.64 20.85 -7.69
N SER A 196 -3.85 20.34 -6.72
CA SER A 196 -2.49 19.88 -7.01
C SER A 196 -2.46 18.63 -7.89
N CYS A 197 -3.57 17.88 -7.91
CA CYS A 197 -3.71 16.69 -8.76
C CYS A 197 -4.37 17.00 -10.13
N ALA A 198 -4.67 18.27 -10.42
CA ALA A 198 -5.46 18.66 -11.59
C ALA A 198 -4.86 18.20 -12.92
N ASP A 199 -3.54 18.28 -13.09
CA ASP A 199 -2.88 17.84 -14.31
C ASP A 199 -3.02 16.33 -14.54
N VAL A 200 -2.84 15.54 -13.48
CA VAL A 200 -3.00 14.08 -13.54
C VAL A 200 -4.47 13.73 -13.82
N ALA A 201 -5.41 14.39 -13.13
CA ALA A 201 -6.84 14.20 -13.36
C ALA A 201 -7.24 14.55 -14.79
N ASN A 202 -6.80 15.70 -15.32
CA ASN A 202 -7.13 16.14 -16.68
C ASN A 202 -6.59 15.18 -17.74
N LYS A 203 -5.37 14.66 -17.57
CA LYS A 203 -4.83 13.61 -18.44
C LYS A 203 -5.70 12.35 -18.44
N LYS A 204 -6.10 11.87 -17.25
CA LYS A 204 -7.00 10.70 -17.14
C LYS A 204 -8.37 10.99 -17.76
N ILE A 205 -8.96 12.16 -17.51
CA ILE A 205 -10.24 12.58 -18.13
C ILE A 205 -10.13 12.55 -19.65
N ALA A 206 -9.09 13.17 -20.22
CA ALA A 206 -8.88 13.21 -21.66
C ALA A 206 -8.67 11.81 -22.27
N THR A 207 -8.01 10.90 -21.54
CA THR A 207 -7.85 9.50 -21.97
C THR A 207 -9.19 8.77 -21.98
N TRP A 208 -9.94 8.82 -20.88
CA TRP A 208 -11.11 7.96 -20.69
C TRP A 208 -12.39 8.52 -21.35
N SER A 209 -12.51 9.84 -21.49
CA SER A 209 -13.64 10.44 -22.20
C SER A 209 -13.69 10.07 -23.69
N LYS A 210 -12.56 9.65 -24.28
CA LYS A 210 -12.50 9.12 -25.66
C LYS A 210 -13.22 7.78 -25.87
N TYR A 211 -13.59 7.11 -24.79
CA TYR A 211 -14.33 5.85 -24.85
C TYR A 211 -15.81 6.01 -24.51
N PHE A 212 -16.30 7.23 -24.37
CA PHE A 212 -17.73 7.48 -24.19
C PHE A 212 -18.49 7.06 -25.45
N PRO A 213 -19.72 6.52 -25.31
CA PRO A 213 -20.52 6.14 -26.47
C PRO A 213 -20.86 7.37 -27.30
N ASN A 214 -20.97 7.20 -28.62
CA ASN A 214 -21.50 8.26 -29.48
C ASN A 214 -23.03 8.36 -29.31
N GLN A 215 -23.60 9.46 -29.81
CA GLN A 215 -25.04 9.71 -29.69
C GLN A 215 -25.92 8.60 -30.32
N LYS A 216 -25.50 7.99 -31.43
CA LYS A 216 -26.26 6.93 -32.10
C LYS A 216 -26.29 5.65 -31.28
N ASP A 217 -25.16 5.25 -30.71
CA ASP A 217 -25.05 4.06 -29.87
C ASP A 217 -25.87 4.23 -28.59
N ALA A 218 -25.74 5.38 -27.92
CA ALA A 218 -26.54 5.66 -26.74
C ALA A 218 -28.05 5.58 -27.03
N PHE A 219 -28.49 6.17 -28.14
CA PHE A 219 -29.88 6.11 -28.58
C PHE A 219 -30.34 4.68 -28.93
N PHE A 220 -29.49 3.89 -29.59
CA PHE A 220 -29.77 2.49 -29.90
C PHE A 220 -30.02 1.66 -28.63
N TYR A 221 -29.30 1.94 -27.55
CA TYR A 221 -29.51 1.33 -26.24
C TYR A 221 -30.60 2.02 -25.40
N GLY A 222 -31.35 2.98 -25.96
CA GLY A 222 -32.47 3.65 -25.29
C GLY A 222 -32.10 4.77 -24.32
N PHE A 223 -30.87 5.27 -24.38
CA PHE A 223 -30.36 6.33 -23.50
C PHE A 223 -30.14 7.64 -24.24
N ASN A 224 -30.44 8.74 -23.57
CA ASN A 224 -30.22 10.10 -24.06
C ASN A 224 -29.19 10.82 -23.18
N ASP A 225 -28.45 11.74 -23.78
CA ASP A 225 -27.50 12.60 -23.07
C ASP A 225 -28.16 13.33 -21.89
N GLY A 226 -27.43 13.46 -20.79
CA GLY A 226 -27.93 14.12 -19.57
C GLY A 226 -28.88 13.29 -18.71
N LYS A 227 -29.28 12.07 -19.13
CA LYS A 227 -30.12 11.20 -18.30
C LYS A 227 -29.30 10.47 -17.22
N PRO A 228 -29.90 10.16 -16.06
CA PRO A 228 -29.24 9.34 -15.05
C PRO A 228 -29.00 7.92 -15.56
N TYR A 229 -27.89 7.33 -15.15
CA TYR A 229 -27.52 5.96 -15.47
C TYR A 229 -26.86 5.30 -14.25
N SER A 230 -27.15 4.01 -14.04
CA SER A 230 -26.56 3.22 -12.96
C SER A 230 -25.57 2.21 -13.53
N VAL A 231 -24.29 2.37 -13.20
CA VAL A 231 -23.25 1.40 -13.53
C VAL A 231 -23.33 0.26 -12.51
N GLY A 232 -23.62 -0.95 -12.99
CA GLY A 232 -23.74 -2.16 -12.16
C GLY A 232 -22.40 -2.72 -11.68
N CYS A 233 -22.33 -4.06 -11.57
CA CYS A 233 -21.19 -4.82 -11.06
C CYS A 233 -20.74 -4.40 -9.63
N TRP A 234 -19.49 -4.67 -9.26
CA TRP A 234 -18.92 -4.25 -7.97
C TRP A 234 -18.81 -2.72 -7.84
N ILE A 235 -18.85 -1.99 -8.97
CA ILE A 235 -18.82 -0.53 -9.03
C ILE A 235 -20.11 0.05 -8.43
N ASN A 236 -21.28 -0.40 -8.88
CA ASN A 236 -22.58 -0.03 -8.29
C ASN A 236 -22.72 1.47 -7.96
N GLU A 237 -22.49 2.34 -8.95
CA GLU A 237 -22.52 3.80 -8.80
C GLU A 237 -23.43 4.45 -9.83
N THR A 238 -23.98 5.61 -9.48
CA THR A 238 -24.82 6.38 -10.38
C THR A 238 -24.00 7.48 -11.07
N THR A 239 -24.37 7.78 -12.31
CA THR A 239 -23.74 8.81 -13.13
C THR A 239 -24.76 9.40 -14.09
N THR A 240 -24.28 10.27 -14.98
CA THR A 240 -25.05 10.88 -16.06
C THR A 240 -24.49 10.42 -17.39
N VAL A 241 -25.38 9.98 -18.28
CA VAL A 241 -25.08 9.65 -19.68
C VAL A 241 -24.42 10.86 -20.32
N ARG A 242 -23.23 10.64 -20.91
CA ARG A 242 -22.46 11.63 -21.66
C ARG A 242 -22.03 11.03 -22.98
N VAL A 243 -22.45 11.64 -24.08
CA VAL A 243 -22.09 11.19 -25.42
C VAL A 243 -20.98 12.03 -26.04
N GLN A 244 -20.27 11.47 -27.02
CA GLN A 244 -19.33 12.19 -27.90
C GLN A 244 -20.02 12.79 -29.12
#